data_AF-A0A4R6YWB7-F1
#
_entry.id   AF-A0A4R6YWB7-F1
#
_cell.length_a   1.000
_cell.length_b   1.000
_cell.length_c   1.000
_cell.angle_alpha   90.00
_cell.angle_beta   90.00
_cell.angle_gamma   90.00
#
_symmetry.space_group_name_H-M   'P 1'
#
loop_
_entity.id
_entity.type
_entity.pdbx_description
1 polymer ?
#
loop_
_entity_poly.entity_id
_entity_poly.type
_entity_poly.pdbx_seq_one_letter_code
_entity_poly.pdbx_strand_id
1 'polypeptide(L)'
;MALSTQEMLLALRAPNAHWLAALVNALDEALKDPGFSAEHRALVQQLLAAGIVPASVARAAEARFERFEDSFAEMTPGPDEQDWGGQAVTEVTSARPKLTLVVSAA
;
A
#
# COMPACT_ATOMS: atom_id res chain seq x y z
N MET A 1 -8.65 23.91 -1.31
CA MET A 1 -9.66 22.96 -1.82
C MET A 1 -9.62 21.73 -0.94
N ALA A 2 -10.66 21.45 -0.16
CA ALA A 2 -10.82 20.14 0.45
C ALA A 2 -11.47 19.25 -0.60
N LEU A 3 -10.77 18.25 -1.11
CA LEU A 3 -11.40 17.20 -1.91
C LEU A 3 -12.44 16.53 -1.01
N SER A 4 -13.69 16.39 -1.47
CA SER A 4 -14.66 15.65 -0.69
C SER A 4 -14.22 14.19 -0.64
N THR A 5 -14.12 13.61 0.56
CA THR A 5 -13.79 12.18 0.75
C THR A 5 -14.65 11.28 -0.16
N GLN A 6 -15.89 11.69 -0.44
CA GLN A 6 -16.81 10.98 -1.32
C GLN A 6 -16.37 10.97 -2.78
N GLU A 7 -15.76 12.05 -3.29
CA GLU A 7 -15.26 12.13 -4.67
C GLU A 7 -14.06 11.21 -4.86
N MET A 8 -13.17 11.13 -3.87
CA MET A 8 -12.04 10.20 -3.90
C MET A 8 -12.50 8.74 -3.90
N LEU A 9 -13.47 8.40 -3.05
CA LEU A 9 -14.06 7.06 -3.01
C LEU A 9 -14.77 6.71 -4.32
N LEU A 10 -15.42 7.68 -4.96
CA LEU A 10 -16.03 7.47 -6.27
C LEU A 10 -14.98 7.24 -7.35
N ALA A 11 -13.92 8.03 -7.37
CA ALA A 11 -12.83 7.88 -8.34
C ALA A 11 -12.14 6.51 -8.22
N LEU A 12 -11.93 6.02 -6.99
CA LEU A 12 -11.33 4.70 -6.74
C LEU A 12 -12.21 3.52 -7.18
N ARG A 13 -13.52 3.72 -7.42
CA ARG A 13 -14.39 2.67 -7.98
C ARG A 13 -14.16 2.45 -9.47
N ALA A 14 -13.48 3.36 -10.16
CA ALA A 14 -13.20 3.19 -11.57
C ALA A 14 -12.19 2.04 -11.79
N PRO A 15 -12.42 1.14 -12.76
CA PRO A 15 -11.57 -0.04 -12.98
C PRO A 15 -10.15 0.31 -13.41
N ASN A 16 -9.92 1.53 -13.92
CA ASN A 16 -8.62 2.04 -14.34
C ASN A 16 -7.93 2.91 -13.26
N ALA A 17 -8.48 3.01 -12.04
CA ALA A 17 -7.95 3.85 -10.97
C ALA A 17 -6.73 3.24 -10.24
N HIS A 18 -6.04 2.26 -10.84
CA HIS A 18 -4.93 1.54 -10.20
C HIS A 18 -3.81 2.48 -9.73
N TRP A 19 -3.42 3.45 -10.56
CA TRP A 19 -2.40 4.43 -10.19
C TRP A 19 -2.84 5.36 -9.06
N LEU A 20 -4.12 5.73 -9.04
CA LEU A 20 -4.68 6.53 -7.95
C LEU A 20 -4.67 5.74 -6.63
N ALA A 21 -5.08 4.47 -6.66
CA ALA A 21 -5.05 3.60 -5.49
C ALA A 21 -3.63 3.41 -4.95
N ALA A 22 -2.65 3.16 -5.84
CA ALA A 22 -1.25 3.03 -5.46
C ALA A 22 -0.70 4.32 -4.82
N LEU A 23 -1.00 5.48 -5.40
CA LEU A 23 -0.56 6.78 -4.88
C LEU A 23 -1.16 7.07 -3.49
N VAL A 24 -2.45 6.80 -3.29
CA VAL A 24 -3.13 7.01 -2.01
C VAL A 24 -2.52 6.13 -0.92
N ASN A 25 -2.29 4.85 -1.21
CA ASN A 25 -1.64 3.93 -0.27
C ASN A 25 -0.21 4.36 0.06
N ALA A 26 0.59 4.71 -0.95
CA ALA A 26 1.97 5.17 -0.74
C ALA A 26 2.03 6.46 0.10
N LEU A 27 1.10 7.39 -0.12
CA LEU A 27 1.01 8.62 0.66
C LEU A 27 0.58 8.36 2.10
N ASP A 28 -0.38 7.45 2.33
CA ASP A 28 -0.82 7.05 3.68
C ASP A 28 0.35 6.45 4.49
N GLU A 29 1.14 5.58 3.87
CA GLU A 29 2.35 5.03 4.50
C GLU A 29 3.41 6.10 4.75
N ALA A 30 3.67 6.98 3.78
CA ALA A 30 4.63 8.08 3.97
C ALA A 30 4.22 9.01 5.12
N LEU A 31 2.92 9.25 5.35
CA LEU A 31 2.46 10.08 6.45
C LEU A 31 2.66 9.43 7.84
N LYS A 32 2.81 8.11 7.90
CA LYS A 32 3.14 7.37 9.14
C LYS A 32 4.64 7.43 9.45
N ASP A 33 5.49 7.71 8.46
CA ASP A 33 6.94 7.84 8.65
C ASP A 33 7.29 9.16 9.37
N PRO A 34 7.92 9.13 10.55
CA PRO A 34 8.38 10.34 11.25
C PRO A 34 9.43 11.13 10.46
N GLY A 35 10.14 10.50 9.52
CA GLY A 35 11.08 11.15 8.61
C GLY A 35 10.42 11.95 7.48
N PHE A 36 9.14 11.73 7.19
CA PHE A 36 8.40 12.45 6.16
C PHE A 36 7.87 13.80 6.68
N SER A 37 8.80 14.76 6.74
CA SER A 37 8.56 16.10 7.29
C SER A 37 7.57 16.96 6.49
N ALA A 38 7.15 18.07 7.10
CA ALA A 38 6.30 19.07 6.45
C ALA A 38 6.95 19.69 5.19
N GLU A 39 8.28 19.80 5.18
CA GLU A 39 9.03 20.32 4.03
C GLU A 39 8.94 19.36 2.82
N HIS A 40 9.09 18.05 3.05
CA HIS A 40 8.91 17.05 2.01
C HIS A 40 7.49 17.08 1.42
N ARG A 41 6.48 17.26 2.27
CA ARG A 41 5.08 17.42 1.83
C ARG A 41 4.87 18.65 0.97
N ALA A 42 5.51 19.77 1.30
CA ALA A 42 5.45 21.00 0.51
C ALA A 42 6.09 20.82 -0.88
N LEU A 43 7.22 20.10 -0.98
CA LEU A 43 7.85 19.77 -2.26
C LEU A 43 6.94 18.90 -3.14
N VAL A 44 6.29 17.88 -2.56
CA VAL A 44 5.32 17.04 -3.29
C VAL A 44 4.14 17.87 -3.79
N GLN A 45 3.60 18.78 -2.97
CA GLN A 45 2.53 19.68 -3.39
C GLN A 45 2.94 20.57 -4.57
N GLN A 46 4.17 21.10 -4.56
CA GLN A 46 4.69 21.89 -5.68
C GLN A 46 4.82 21.06 -6.97
N LEU A 47 5.30 19.82 -6.88
CA LEU A 47 5.37 18.91 -8.04
C LEU A 47 3.98 18.58 -8.60
N LEU A 48 3.01 18.31 -7.73
CA LEU A 48 1.63 18.05 -8.14
C LEU A 48 0.99 19.28 -8.78
N ALA A 49 1.23 20.48 -8.23
CA ALA A 49 0.73 21.73 -8.80
C ALA A 49 1.37 22.06 -10.15
N ALA A 50 2.65 21.73 -10.34
CA ALA A 50 3.36 21.89 -11.61
C ALA A 50 2.88 20.90 -12.69
N GLY A 51 2.26 19.78 -12.30
CA GLY A 51 1.76 18.74 -13.21
C GLY A 51 2.86 17.99 -13.98
N ILE A 52 4.12 18.24 -13.66
CA ILE A 52 5.29 17.67 -14.33
C ILE A 52 6.36 17.37 -13.28
N VAL A 53 6.94 16.18 -13.34
CA VAL A 53 8.13 15.82 -12.56
C VAL A 53 9.37 16.06 -13.43
N PRO A 54 10.30 16.95 -13.04
CA PRO A 54 11.53 17.17 -13.80
C PRO A 54 12.34 15.87 -13.93
N ALA A 55 12.90 15.60 -15.11
CA ALA A 55 13.63 14.35 -15.37
C ALA A 55 14.81 14.12 -14.42
N SER A 56 15.49 15.19 -13.99
CA SER A 56 16.55 15.12 -12.99
C SER A 56 16.06 14.63 -11.64
N VAL A 57 14.87 15.05 -11.23
CA VAL A 57 14.22 14.64 -9.98
C VAL A 57 13.78 13.19 -10.07
N ALA A 58 13.14 12.80 -11.18
CA ALA A 58 12.72 11.42 -11.42
C ALA A 58 13.91 10.45 -11.34
N ARG A 59 15.01 10.76 -12.04
CA ARG A 59 16.23 9.93 -12.04
C ARG A 59 16.88 9.85 -10.66
N ALA A 60 16.89 10.96 -9.91
CA ALA A 60 17.44 10.97 -8.56
C ALA A 60 16.58 10.14 -7.58
N ALA A 61 15.26 10.15 -7.75
CA ALA A 61 14.34 9.34 -6.97
C ALA A 61 14.53 7.84 -7.27
N GLU A 62 14.61 7.46 -8.55
CA GLU A 62 14.86 6.10 -9.01
C GLU A 62 16.17 5.54 -8.43
N ALA A 63 17.29 6.27 -8.58
CA ALA A 63 18.58 5.84 -8.06
C ALA A 63 18.64 5.73 -6.52
N ARG A 64 17.70 6.37 -5.81
CA ARG A 64 17.57 6.26 -4.34
C ARG A 64 16.64 5.14 -3.94
N PHE A 65 15.64 4.85 -4.76
CA PHE A 65 14.75 3.70 -4.59
C PHE A 65 15.48 2.38 -4.83
N GLU A 66 16.29 2.28 -5.89
CA GLU A 66 17.14 1.10 -6.16
C GLU A 66 18.05 0.77 -4.96
N ARG A 67 18.74 1.77 -4.42
CA ARG A 67 19.59 1.60 -3.22
C ARG A 67 18.82 1.17 -1.97
N PHE A 68 17.55 1.56 -1.88
CA PHE A 68 16.69 1.15 -0.78
C PHE A 68 16.25 -0.30 -0.94
N GLU A 69 15.94 -0.76 -2.15
CA GLU A 69 15.68 -2.17 -2.45
C GLU A 69 16.89 -3.04 -2.14
N ASP A 70 18.10 -2.59 -2.52
CA ASP A 70 19.35 -3.29 -2.18
C ASP A 70 19.51 -3.47 -0.67
N SER A 71 19.18 -2.44 0.12
CA SER A 71 19.26 -2.51 1.58
C SER A 71 18.27 -3.50 2.22
N PHE A 72 17.10 -3.73 1.59
CA PHE A 72 16.17 -4.76 2.04
C PHE A 72 16.62 -6.17 1.66
N ALA A 73 17.22 -6.33 0.49
CA ALA A 73 17.80 -7.61 0.07
C ALA A 73 18.93 -8.04 1.02
N GLU A 74 19.75 -7.10 1.50
CA GLU A 74 20.77 -7.34 2.51
C GLU A 74 20.21 -7.63 3.92
N MET A 75 19.02 -7.09 4.25
CA MET A 75 18.36 -7.29 5.54
C MET A 75 17.57 -8.61 5.63
N THR A 76 17.28 -9.25 4.50
CA THR A 76 16.53 -10.51 4.48
C THR A 76 17.51 -11.65 4.83
N PRO A 77 17.40 -12.29 6.00
CA PRO A 77 18.22 -13.45 6.30
C PRO A 77 17.99 -14.49 5.20
N GLY A 78 19.08 -15.07 4.69
CA GLY A 78 19.01 -16.10 3.65
C GLY A 78 18.08 -17.26 4.05
N PRO A 79 17.64 -18.09 3.10
CA PRO A 79 16.71 -19.21 3.34
C PRO A 79 17.25 -20.34 4.26
N ASP A 80 18.37 -20.14 4.95
CA ASP A 80 19.04 -21.16 5.77
C ASP A 80 18.63 -21.18 7.25
N GLU A 81 17.59 -20.44 7.65
CA GLU A 81 16.95 -20.59 8.98
C GLU A 81 15.44 -20.90 8.87
N GLN A 82 15.13 -22.01 8.19
CA GLN A 82 13.86 -22.74 8.38
C GLN A 82 14.12 -24.05 9.13
N ASP A 83 14.72 -23.96 10.32
CA ASP A 83 14.58 -24.96 11.37
C ASP A 83 13.64 -24.41 12.45
N TRP A 84 12.43 -24.03 12.03
CA TRP A 84 11.33 -23.88 12.99
C TRP A 84 10.79 -25.27 13.30
N GLY A 85 11.49 -25.94 14.22
CA GLY A 85 11.06 -27.19 14.83
C GLY A 85 9.58 -27.14 15.24
N GLY A 86 8.90 -28.24 14.95
CA GLY A 86 7.45 -28.34 14.92
C GLY A 86 6.72 -27.78 16.13
N GLN A 87 5.76 -26.90 15.85
CA GLN A 87 4.56 -26.82 16.67
C GLN A 87 3.35 -26.76 15.74
N ALA A 88 2.61 -27.86 15.71
CA ALA A 88 1.38 -28.01 14.95
C ALA A 88 0.44 -26.85 15.26
N VAL A 89 0.16 -26.02 14.25
CA VAL A 89 -0.96 -25.10 14.28
C VAL A 89 -2.21 -25.97 14.28
N THR A 90 -2.86 -26.07 15.44
CA THR A 90 -4.20 -26.62 15.55
C THR A 90 -5.11 -25.80 14.64
N GLU A 91 -5.55 -26.40 13.53
CA GLU A 91 -6.67 -25.90 12.74
C GLU A 91 -7.87 -25.68 13.65
N VAL A 92 -8.11 -24.42 14.03
CA VAL A 92 -9.42 -24.03 14.57
C VAL A 92 -10.35 -23.98 13.36
N THR A 93 -10.96 -25.12 13.05
CA THR A 93 -12.09 -25.21 12.13
C THR A 93 -13.21 -24.30 12.66
N SER A 94 -13.30 -23.08 12.12
CA SER A 94 -14.49 -22.25 12.27
C SER A 94 -15.64 -23.00 11.59
N ALA A 95 -16.49 -23.62 12.41
CA ALA A 95 -17.66 -24.35 11.96
C ALA A 95 -18.57 -23.40 11.19
N ARG A 96 -18.59 -23.52 9.86
CA ARG A 96 -19.51 -22.78 9.00
C ARG A 96 -20.95 -23.10 9.44
N PRO A 97 -21.77 -22.12 9.85
CA PRO A 97 -23.17 -22.37 10.16
C PRO A 97 -23.87 -22.83 8.87
N LYS A 98 -24.53 -23.99 8.93
CA LYS A 98 -25.33 -24.51 7.83
C LYS A 98 -26.55 -23.60 7.65
N LEU A 99 -26.55 -22.78 6.60
CA LEU A 99 -27.74 -22.07 6.14
C LEU A 99 -28.70 -23.10 5.52
N THR A 100 -29.75 -23.47 6.25
CA THR A 100 -30.86 -24.25 5.71
C THR A 100 -31.83 -23.30 5.01
N LEU A 101 -31.95 -23.42 3.69
CA LEU A 101 -32.98 -22.73 2.92
C LEU A 101 -34.36 -23.31 3.29
N VAL A 102 -35.16 -22.56 4.03
CA VAL A 102 -36.60 -22.85 4.19
C VAL A 102 -37.31 -22.25 2.99
N VAL A 103 -37.62 -23.08 1.99
CA VAL A 103 -38.65 -22.74 1.00
C VAL A 103 -40.00 -22.91 1.70
N SER A 104 -40.74 -21.82 1.87
CA SER A 104 -42.17 -21.87 2.18
C SER A 104 -42.92 -21.52 0.91
N ALA A 105 -43.63 -22.51 0.38
CA ALA A 105 -44.66 -22.35 -0.63
C ALA A 105 -46.02 -22.40 0.08
N ALA A 106 -46.78 -21.31 0.00
CA ALA A 106 -48.23 -21.26 0.14
C ALA A 106 -48.74 -19.95 -0.47
#